data_AF-A0A847R5C3-F1
#
_entry.id   AF-A0A847R5C3-F1
#
_cell.length_a   1.000
_cell.length_b   1.000
_cell.length_c   1.000
_cell.angle_alpha   90.00
_cell.angle_beta   90.00
_cell.angle_gamma   90.00
#
_symmetry.space_group_name_H-M   'P 1'
#
loop_
_entity.id
_entity.type
_entity.pdbx_description
1 polymer ?
#
loop_
_entity_poly.entity_id
_entity_poly.type
_entity_poly.pdbx_seq_one_letter_code
_entity_poly.pdbx_strand_id
1 'polypeptide(L)'
;MGSINVRSGKLLLDFRFKGERCREQTKLTDSPANKKRAKQILDRIEAEITLGTFKYWDYFPNSKKADLFREQKDMLTEHTAKKARKTLLFKEFAELWFDEKKIEWRNSHALSVRSSIDVYSIPYFGDKEVGSITKADCCG
;
A
#
# COMPACT_ATOMS: atom_id res chain seq x y z
N MET A 1 -10.50 -15.82 11.61
CA MET A 1 -10.98 -16.49 12.83
C MET A 1 -9.81 -16.80 13.73
N GLY A 2 -9.47 -15.84 14.57
CA GLY A 2 -8.56 -15.99 15.68
C GLY A 2 -9.20 -16.77 16.83
N SER A 3 -8.37 -17.19 17.77
CA SER A 3 -8.77 -17.91 18.97
C SER A 3 -8.16 -17.24 20.22
N ILE A 4 -8.83 -17.42 21.36
CA ILE A 4 -8.35 -16.94 22.65
C ILE A 4 -7.98 -18.15 23.47
N ASN A 5 -6.71 -18.22 23.87
CA ASN A 5 -6.18 -19.29 24.70
C ASN A 5 -5.72 -18.72 26.04
N VAL A 6 -5.44 -19.60 27.01
CA VAL A 6 -4.88 -19.22 28.31
C VAL A 6 -3.47 -19.78 28.40
N ARG A 7 -2.50 -18.93 28.75
CA ARG A 7 -1.11 -19.34 28.98
C ARG A 7 -0.59 -18.69 30.24
N SER A 8 -0.12 -19.50 31.19
CA SER A 8 0.41 -19.04 32.49
C SER A 8 -0.55 -18.10 33.23
N GLY A 9 -1.86 -18.41 33.20
CA GLY A 9 -2.91 -17.64 33.87
C GLY A 9 -3.31 -16.33 33.19
N LYS A 10 -2.76 -16.02 32.00
CA LYS A 10 -3.12 -14.83 31.22
C LYS A 10 -3.72 -15.20 29.86
N LEU A 11 -4.52 -14.30 29.30
CA LEU A 11 -5.16 -14.50 28.00
C LEU A 11 -4.17 -14.27 26.87
N LEU A 12 -4.19 -15.16 25.88
CA LEU A 12 -3.38 -15.15 24.68
C LEU A 12 -4.29 -15.04 23.46
N LEU A 13 -4.04 -14.05 22.62
CA LEU A 13 -4.72 -13.84 21.34
C LEU A 13 -3.93 -14.54 20.24
N ASP A 14 -4.56 -15.44 19.50
CA ASP A 14 -3.98 -16.16 18.37
C ASP A 14 -4.76 -15.81 17.11
N PHE A 15 -4.15 -15.08 16.18
CA PHE A 15 -4.79 -14.65 14.93
C PHE A 15 -3.76 -14.63 13.79
N ARG A 16 -4.21 -14.42 12.56
CA ARG A 16 -3.31 -14.28 11.40
C ARG A 16 -3.38 -12.87 10.86
N PHE A 17 -2.22 -12.29 10.54
CA PHE A 17 -2.11 -11.00 9.89
C PHE A 17 -1.00 -11.05 8.84
N LYS A 18 -1.28 -10.59 7.60
CA LYS A 18 -0.34 -10.65 6.45
C LYS A 18 0.28 -12.05 6.22
N GLY A 19 -0.49 -13.11 6.42
CA GLY A 19 -0.01 -14.50 6.29
C GLY A 19 0.75 -15.05 7.51
N GLU A 20 1.11 -14.20 8.47
CA GLU A 20 1.86 -14.57 9.66
C GLU A 20 0.95 -14.88 10.85
N ARG A 21 1.20 -16.00 11.54
CA ARG A 21 0.46 -16.38 12.75
C ARG A 21 0.96 -15.56 13.94
N CYS A 22 0.13 -14.70 14.49
CA CYS A 22 0.42 -13.82 15.62
C CYS A 22 -0.14 -14.40 16.92
N ARG A 23 0.72 -14.61 17.91
CA ARG A 23 0.36 -15.18 19.23
C ARG A 23 0.80 -14.21 20.30
N GLU A 24 -0.10 -13.33 20.70
CA GLU A 24 0.22 -12.21 21.59
C GLU A 24 -0.41 -12.43 22.96
N GLN A 25 0.43 -12.40 23.99
CA GLN A 25 -0.02 -12.56 25.37
C GLN A 25 -0.44 -11.21 25.93
N THR A 26 -1.65 -11.15 26.46
CA THR A 26 -2.20 -9.95 27.10
C THR A 26 -1.83 -9.90 28.59
N LYS A 27 -2.01 -8.73 29.21
CA LYS A 27 -1.88 -8.58 30.68
C LYS A 27 -3.11 -9.07 31.45
N LEU A 28 -4.19 -9.46 30.75
CA LEU A 28 -5.45 -9.84 31.37
C LEU A 28 -5.35 -11.25 31.97
N THR A 29 -5.78 -11.40 33.22
CA THR A 29 -5.88 -12.70 33.90
C THR A 29 -7.06 -13.51 33.38
N ASP A 30 -7.00 -14.83 33.55
CA ASP A 30 -8.10 -15.71 33.20
C ASP A 30 -9.33 -15.47 34.09
N SER A 31 -10.28 -14.66 33.60
CA SER A 31 -11.60 -14.46 34.18
C SER A 31 -12.67 -14.35 33.09
N PRO A 32 -13.93 -14.70 33.36
CA PRO A 32 -15.01 -14.60 32.36
C PRO A 32 -15.17 -13.18 31.79
N ALA A 33 -15.04 -12.15 32.63
CA ALA A 33 -15.12 -10.75 32.20
C ALA A 33 -13.95 -10.36 31.28
N ASN A 34 -12.73 -10.82 31.60
CA ASN A 34 -11.56 -10.57 30.79
C ASN A 34 -11.59 -11.35 29.46
N LYS A 35 -12.12 -12.57 29.45
CA LYS A 35 -12.35 -13.35 28.22
C LYS A 35 -13.30 -12.64 27.28
N LYS A 36 -14.40 -12.07 27.80
CA LYS A 36 -15.34 -11.27 27.00
C LYS A 36 -14.67 -10.03 26.40
N ARG A 37 -13.86 -9.31 27.18
CA ARG A 37 -13.08 -8.16 26.68
C ARG A 37 -12.06 -8.56 25.62
N ALA A 38 -11.32 -9.64 25.84
CA ALA A 38 -10.35 -10.15 24.86
C ALA A 38 -11.03 -10.54 23.55
N LYS A 39 -12.24 -11.09 23.59
CA LYS A 39 -13.05 -11.38 22.41
C LYS A 39 -13.44 -10.12 21.64
N GLN A 40 -13.93 -9.10 22.32
CA GLN A 40 -14.26 -7.82 21.67
C GLN A 40 -13.04 -7.17 21.00
N ILE A 41 -11.86 -7.26 21.62
CA ILE A 41 -10.61 -6.78 21.02
C ILE A 41 -10.28 -7.62 19.78
N LEU A 42 -10.38 -8.94 19.86
CA LEU A 42 -10.12 -9.83 18.72
C LEU A 42 -11.07 -9.55 17.56
N ASP A 43 -12.37 -9.41 17.82
CA ASP A 43 -13.39 -9.11 16.81
C ASP A 43 -13.10 -7.76 16.13
N ARG A 44 -12.67 -6.75 16.89
CA ARG A 44 -12.24 -5.44 16.34
C ARG A 44 -11.00 -5.58 15.46
N ILE A 45 -10.00 -6.32 15.92
CA ILE A 45 -8.77 -6.57 15.14
C ILE A 45 -9.12 -7.25 13.81
N GLU A 46 -9.99 -8.27 13.82
CA GLU A 46 -10.41 -8.93 12.59
C GLU A 46 -11.14 -7.98 11.64
N ALA A 47 -12.04 -7.13 12.15
CA ALA A 47 -12.72 -6.13 11.34
C ALA A 47 -11.74 -5.12 10.72
N GLU A 48 -10.78 -4.60 11.49
CA GLU A 48 -9.76 -3.67 10.99
C GLU A 48 -8.82 -4.34 9.96
N ILE A 49 -8.53 -5.64 10.13
CA ILE A 49 -7.75 -6.41 9.13
C ILE A 49 -8.54 -6.51 7.83
N THR A 50 -9.83 -6.82 7.90
CA THR A 50 -10.71 -6.88 6.72
C THR A 50 -10.83 -5.52 6.03
N LEU A 51 -10.89 -4.43 6.78
CA LEU A 51 -10.92 -3.06 6.24
C LEU A 51 -9.54 -2.57 5.76
N GLY A 52 -8.46 -3.30 6.03
CA GLY A 52 -7.09 -2.91 5.68
C GLY A 52 -6.55 -1.74 6.52
N THR A 53 -7.21 -1.37 7.61
CA THR A 53 -6.83 -0.25 8.50
C THR A 53 -6.04 -0.70 9.72
N PHE A 54 -5.97 -2.01 9.97
CA PHE A 54 -5.30 -2.57 11.14
C PHE A 54 -3.80 -2.23 11.19
N LYS A 55 -3.38 -1.65 12.31
CA LYS A 55 -1.99 -1.33 12.62
C LYS A 55 -1.55 -2.17 13.81
N TYR A 56 -0.71 -3.18 13.54
CA TYR A 56 -0.28 -4.15 14.54
C TYR A 56 0.36 -3.51 15.79
N TRP A 57 1.21 -2.51 15.57
CA TRP A 57 1.96 -1.81 16.62
C TRP A 57 1.10 -0.94 17.54
N ASP A 58 -0.14 -0.60 17.15
CA ASP A 58 -1.05 0.16 18.01
C ASP A 58 -1.62 -0.72 19.14
N TYR A 59 -1.77 -2.03 18.87
CA TYR A 59 -2.25 -3.01 19.83
C TYR A 59 -1.11 -3.69 20.60
N PHE A 60 0.00 -3.97 19.92
CA PHE A 60 1.13 -4.73 20.48
C PHE A 60 2.46 -4.01 20.26
N PRO A 61 2.68 -2.83 20.86
CA PRO A 61 3.86 -1.99 20.60
C PRO A 61 5.19 -2.65 21.00
N ASN A 62 5.16 -3.57 21.97
CA ASN A 62 6.37 -4.24 22.50
C ASN A 62 6.59 -5.65 21.92
N SER A 63 5.80 -6.07 20.93
CA SER A 63 5.99 -7.38 20.28
C SER A 63 7.09 -7.27 19.22
N LYS A 64 7.98 -8.27 19.15
CA LYS A 64 8.97 -8.37 18.06
C LYS A 64 8.33 -8.37 16.66
N LYS A 65 7.05 -8.77 16.57
CA LYS A 65 6.29 -8.75 15.32
C LYS A 65 5.86 -7.34 14.91
N ALA A 66 5.76 -6.41 15.85
CA ALA A 66 5.49 -5.01 15.53
C ALA A 66 6.60 -4.44 14.66
N ASP A 67 7.86 -4.70 15.01
CA ASP A 67 9.02 -4.25 14.23
C ASP A 67 9.06 -4.93 12.86
N LEU A 68 8.87 -6.25 12.79
CA LEU A 68 8.77 -6.99 11.53
C LEU A 68 7.70 -6.40 10.59
N PHE A 69 6.50 -6.13 11.09
CA PHE A 69 5.42 -5.60 10.26
C PHE A 69 5.60 -4.12 9.89
N ARG A 70 6.35 -3.35 10.70
CA ARG A 70 6.80 -1.99 10.35
C ARG A 70 7.80 -2.04 9.21
N GLU A 71 8.86 -2.83 9.34
CA GLU A 71 9.87 -3.02 8.29
C GLU A 71 9.24 -3.49 6.98
N GLN A 72 8.33 -4.48 7.02
CA GLN A 72 7.61 -4.92 5.83
C GLN A 72 6.76 -3.82 5.19
N LYS A 73 6.13 -2.96 6.00
CA LYS A 73 5.38 -1.81 5.48
C LYS A 73 6.33 -0.80 4.84
N ASP A 74 7.45 -0.50 5.49
CA ASP A 74 8.42 0.49 5.01
C ASP A 74 9.09 -0.01 3.73
N MET A 75 9.48 -1.28 3.65
CA MET A 75 9.98 -1.91 2.42
C MET A 75 8.95 -1.84 1.28
N LEU A 76 7.68 -2.15 1.54
CA LEU A 76 6.64 -2.05 0.51
C LEU A 76 6.45 -0.60 0.03
N THR A 77 6.54 0.36 0.95
CA THR A 77 6.46 1.81 0.66
C THR A 77 7.68 2.27 -0.12
N GLU A 78 8.87 1.79 0.22
CA GLU A 78 10.09 2.07 -0.53
C GLU A 78 10.08 1.43 -1.91
N HIS A 79 9.60 0.20 -2.06
CA HIS A 79 9.51 -0.46 -3.36
C HIS A 79 8.51 0.24 -4.28
N THR A 80 7.38 0.69 -3.74
CA THR A 80 6.41 1.49 -4.49
C THR A 80 6.99 2.87 -4.84
N ALA A 81 7.65 3.55 -3.90
CA ALA A 81 8.33 4.82 -4.15
C ALA A 81 9.53 4.69 -5.12
N LYS A 82 10.29 3.59 -5.06
CA LYS A 82 11.40 3.31 -6.00
C LYS A 82 10.90 2.92 -7.38
N LYS A 83 9.74 2.25 -7.47
CA LYS A 83 9.06 1.99 -8.75
C LYS A 83 8.55 3.28 -9.38
N ALA A 84 7.99 4.18 -8.57
CA ALA A 84 7.60 5.53 -8.99
C ALA A 84 8.83 6.34 -9.46
N ARG A 85 9.89 6.42 -8.63
CA ARG A 85 11.17 7.09 -8.95
C ARG A 85 11.93 6.52 -10.16
N LYS A 86 11.62 5.29 -10.60
CA LYS A 86 12.24 4.69 -11.80
C LYS A 86 11.51 5.03 -13.10
N THR A 87 10.29 5.56 -13.02
CA THR A 87 9.58 6.01 -14.21
C THR A 87 10.04 7.42 -14.57
N LEU A 88 10.40 7.61 -15.84
CA LEU A 88 10.73 8.92 -16.40
C LEU A 88 9.58 9.91 -16.18
N LEU A 89 9.89 11.21 -16.19
CA LEU A 89 8.86 12.22 -16.27
C LEU A 89 8.06 12.03 -17.57
N PHE A 90 6.78 12.39 -17.56
CA PHE A 90 5.93 12.23 -18.75
C PHE A 90 6.51 12.97 -19.95
N LYS A 91 7.09 14.16 -19.77
CA LYS A 91 7.73 14.89 -20.86
C LYS A 91 8.89 14.10 -21.49
N GLU A 92 9.75 13.50 -20.66
CA GLU A 92 10.90 12.72 -21.13
C GLU A 92 10.45 11.45 -21.85
N PHE A 93 9.42 10.78 -21.33
CA PHE A 93 8.81 9.63 -21.99
C PHE A 93 8.12 10.01 -23.31
N ALA A 94 7.40 11.13 -23.34
CA ALA A 94 6.70 11.60 -24.53
C ALA A 94 7.67 11.92 -25.67
N GLU A 95 8.83 12.51 -25.38
CA GLU A 95 9.90 12.72 -26.36
C GLU A 95 10.39 11.39 -26.94
N LEU A 96 10.76 10.42 -26.08
CA LEU A 96 11.25 9.11 -26.51
C LEU A 96 10.22 8.37 -27.36
N TRP A 97 8.96 8.31 -26.90
CA TRP A 97 7.88 7.67 -27.62
C TRP A 97 7.59 8.34 -28.96
N PHE A 98 7.61 9.66 -29.00
CA PHE A 98 7.40 10.41 -30.23
C PHE A 98 8.54 10.16 -31.23
N ASP A 99 9.78 10.13 -30.77
CA ASP A 99 10.95 9.87 -31.61
C ASP A 99 10.94 8.47 -32.22
N GLU A 100 10.50 7.46 -31.47
CA GLU A 100 10.30 6.10 -31.98
C GLU A 100 9.15 6.05 -32.98
N LYS A 101 8.00 6.67 -32.67
CA LYS A 101 6.79 6.54 -33.46
C LYS A 101 6.72 7.41 -34.71
N LYS A 102 7.37 8.57 -34.70
CA LYS A 102 7.37 9.47 -35.87
C LYS A 102 8.02 8.83 -37.10
N ILE A 103 8.89 7.83 -36.92
CA ILE A 103 9.51 7.06 -38.01
C ILE A 103 8.45 6.30 -38.82
N GLU A 104 7.38 5.86 -38.18
CA GLU A 104 6.26 5.13 -38.82
C GLU A 104 5.27 6.06 -39.53
N TRP A 105 5.30 7.37 -39.27
CA TRP A 105 4.25 8.31 -39.67
C TRP A 105 4.67 9.22 -40.83
N ARG A 106 3.65 9.65 -41.60
CA ARG A 106 3.81 10.78 -42.53
C ARG A 106 4.03 12.07 -41.72
N ASN A 107 4.85 12.98 -42.27
CA ASN A 107 5.20 14.25 -41.61
C ASN A 107 3.99 15.05 -41.08
N SER A 108 2.91 15.14 -41.85
CA SER A 108 1.70 15.87 -41.42
C SER A 108 1.03 15.24 -40.19
N HIS A 109 1.01 13.91 -40.10
CA HIS A 109 0.47 13.20 -38.94
C HIS A 109 1.37 13.37 -37.72
N ALA A 110 2.69 13.23 -37.90
CA ALA A 110 3.66 13.46 -36.83
C ALA A 110 3.56 14.88 -36.25
N LEU A 111 3.40 15.90 -37.10
CA LEU A 111 3.19 17.29 -36.65
C LEU A 111 1.89 17.45 -35.85
N SER A 112 0.80 16.84 -36.31
CA SER A 112 -0.47 16.89 -35.57
C SER A 112 -0.37 16.21 -34.21
N VAL A 113 0.27 15.04 -34.13
CA VAL A 113 0.48 14.33 -32.86
C VAL A 113 1.38 15.13 -31.94
N ARG A 114 2.47 15.72 -32.47
CA ARG A 114 3.37 16.58 -31.70
C ARG A 114 2.65 17.77 -31.10
N SER A 115 1.87 18.48 -31.91
CA SER A 115 1.08 19.63 -31.45
C SER A 115 0.11 19.23 -30.34
N SER A 116 -0.55 18.07 -30.45
CA SER A 116 -1.42 17.58 -29.39
C SER A 116 -0.68 17.28 -28.09
N ILE A 117 0.53 16.70 -28.17
CA ILE A 117 1.36 16.43 -26.99
C ILE A 117 1.78 17.73 -26.32
N ASP A 118 2.26 18.70 -27.11
CA ASP A 118 2.74 20.00 -26.60
C ASP A 118 1.64 20.86 -25.98
N VAL A 119 0.43 20.83 -26.57
CA VAL A 119 -0.68 21.69 -26.14
C VAL A 119 -1.47 21.07 -24.99
N TYR A 120 -1.65 19.74 -24.98
CA TYR A 120 -2.56 19.09 -24.04
C TYR A 120 -1.86 18.15 -23.06
N SER A 121 -0.87 17.39 -23.49
CA SER A 121 -0.29 16.35 -22.63
C SER A 121 0.84 16.88 -21.74
N ILE A 122 1.79 17.61 -22.31
CA ILE A 122 2.95 18.14 -21.58
C ILE A 122 2.56 19.19 -20.52
N PRO A 123 1.67 20.15 -20.79
CA PRO A 123 1.33 21.17 -19.79
C PRO A 123 0.68 20.60 -18.53
N TYR A 124 -0.02 19.47 -18.64
CA TYR A 124 -0.75 18.85 -17.52
C TYR A 124 0.00 17.69 -16.87
N PHE A 125 0.74 16.90 -17.64
CA PHE A 125 1.41 15.69 -17.16
C PHE A 125 2.92 15.80 -17.17
N GLY A 126 3.52 16.79 -17.84
CA GLY A 126 4.95 16.84 -18.16
C GLY A 126 5.88 16.65 -16.98
N ASP A 127 5.55 17.22 -15.82
CA ASP A 127 6.33 17.11 -14.58
C ASP A 127 5.85 16.00 -13.64
N LYS A 128 4.86 15.18 -14.05
CA LYS A 128 4.46 13.97 -13.36
C LYS A 128 5.29 12.79 -13.84
N GLU A 129 5.64 11.88 -12.93
CA GLU A 129 6.24 10.59 -13.29
C GLU A 129 5.22 9.76 -14.07
N VAL A 130 5.58 9.15 -15.21
CA VAL A 130 4.65 8.39 -16.05
C VAL A 130 3.91 7.30 -15.26
N GLY A 131 4.62 6.62 -14.35
CA GLY A 131 4.05 5.54 -13.53
C GLY A 131 3.07 6.01 -12.45
N SER A 132 2.98 7.32 -12.20
CA SER A 132 2.08 7.94 -11.22
C SER A 132 0.76 8.41 -11.82
N ILE A 133 0.64 8.48 -13.15
CA ILE A 133 -0.56 8.96 -13.83
C ILE A 133 -1.64 7.89 -13.76
N THR A 134 -2.78 8.23 -13.16
CA THR A 134 -3.93 7.34 -13.03
C THR A 134 -5.01 7.69 -14.05
N LYS A 135 -5.98 6.79 -14.25
CA LYS A 135 -7.14 7.08 -15.11
C LYS A 135 -7.93 8.31 -14.66
N ALA A 136 -7.97 8.59 -13.36
CA ALA A 136 -8.65 9.77 -12.82
C ALA A 136 -7.99 11.07 -13.28
N ASP A 137 -6.66 11.09 -13.42
CA ASP A 137 -5.93 12.26 -13.91
C ASP A 137 -6.25 12.59 -15.38
N CYS A 138 -6.74 11.63 -16.18
CA CYS A 138 -7.06 11.83 -17.59
C CYS A 138 -8.50 12.34 -17.85
N CYS A 139 -9.36 12.38 -16.83
CA CYS A 139 -10.78 12.74 -16.96
C CYS A 139 -11.13 14.05 -16.25
N GLY A 140 -10.12 14.79 -15.77
CA GLY A 140 -10.26 16.05 -15.04
C GLY A 140 -10.12 17.28 -15.92
#